data_AF-A0A0H5QTX1-F1
#
_entry.id   AF-A0A0H5QTX1-F1
#
_cell.length_a   1.000
_cell.length_b   1.000
_cell.length_c   1.000
_cell.angle_alpha   90.00
_cell.angle_beta   90.00
_cell.angle_gamma   90.00
#
_symmetry.space_group_name_H-M   'P 1'
#
loop_
_entity.id
_entity.type
_entity.pdbx_description
1 polymer ?
#
loop_
_entity_poly.entity_id
_entity_poly.type
_entity_poly.pdbx_seq_one_letter_code
_entity_poly.pdbx_strand_id
1 'polypeptide(L)'
;TGWGPLFMAAIAIQSAITDLADSCADHDISRADPAYHAVRDQLPHLTRSDTDLGIAVLLSSPSSLLAIIDMIKSYPAPFDLIRGSLLDLITVIHDLYGVAIRPYANDVIAVCVHLFRGERVHKVRSAALQV
;
A
#
# COMPACT_ATOMS: atom_id res chain seq x y z
N THR A 1 18.71 19.38 -16.54
CA THR A 1 17.98 18.13 -16.85
C THR A 1 18.06 17.18 -15.65
N GLY A 2 17.46 17.55 -14.53
CA GLY A 2 17.71 16.91 -13.21
C GLY A 2 16.60 15.98 -12.70
N TRP A 3 15.66 15.56 -13.56
CA TRP A 3 14.51 14.71 -13.17
C TRP A 3 14.75 13.20 -13.33
N GLY A 4 15.89 12.79 -13.92
CA GLY A 4 16.14 11.42 -14.37
C GLY A 4 16.04 10.34 -13.28
N PRO A 5 16.66 10.50 -12.10
CA PRO A 5 16.57 9.51 -11.03
C PRO A 5 15.23 9.52 -10.29
N LEU A 6 14.66 10.72 -10.09
CA LEU A 6 13.47 10.93 -9.28
C LEU A 6 12.23 10.24 -9.90
N PHE A 7 12.07 10.45 -11.20
CA PHE A 7 11.00 9.87 -11.99
C PHE A 7 11.09 8.34 -12.05
N MET A 8 12.30 7.77 -12.06
CA MET A 8 12.51 6.32 -12.18
C MET A 8 12.11 5.55 -10.92
N ALA A 9 12.39 6.09 -9.72
CA ALA A 9 11.98 5.46 -8.46
C ALA A 9 10.45 5.44 -8.31
N ALA A 10 9.79 6.58 -8.59
CA ALA A 10 8.32 6.67 -8.57
C ALA A 10 7.67 5.74 -9.62
N ILE A 11 8.25 5.62 -10.82
CA ILE A 11 7.79 4.66 -11.83
C ILE A 11 7.95 3.22 -11.35
N ALA A 12 9.09 2.85 -10.75
CA ALA A 12 9.31 1.49 -10.26
C ALA A 12 8.26 1.10 -9.21
N ILE A 13 7.93 2.03 -8.30
CA ILE A 13 6.85 1.86 -7.32
C ILE A 13 5.49 1.75 -8.02
N GLN A 14 5.19 2.66 -8.96
CA GLN A 14 3.93 2.62 -9.71
C GLN A 14 3.78 1.30 -10.48
N SER A 15 4.85 0.78 -11.08
CA SER A 15 4.82 -0.52 -11.77
C SER A 15 4.50 -1.63 -10.78
N ALA A 16 5.25 -1.72 -9.67
CA ALA A 16 5.05 -2.77 -8.68
C ALA A 16 3.65 -2.73 -8.04
N ILE A 17 3.11 -1.53 -7.77
CA ILE A 17 1.78 -1.40 -7.18
C ILE A 17 0.66 -1.72 -8.18
N THR A 18 0.90 -1.46 -9.48
CA THR A 18 -0.03 -1.83 -10.55
C THR A 18 -0.04 -3.34 -10.72
N ASP A 19 1.13 -3.98 -10.76
CA ASP A 19 1.24 -5.45 -10.82
C ASP A 19 0.56 -6.13 -9.62
N LEU A 20 0.67 -5.53 -8.42
CA LEU A 20 -0.05 -5.99 -7.23
C LEU A 20 -1.56 -5.83 -7.39
N ALA A 21 -2.03 -4.67 -7.84
CA ALA A 21 -3.46 -4.43 -8.06
C ALA A 21 -4.05 -5.41 -9.08
N ASP A 22 -3.36 -5.63 -10.21
CA ASP A 22 -3.78 -6.58 -11.24
C ASP A 22 -3.80 -8.01 -10.71
N SER A 23 -2.78 -8.42 -9.95
CA SER A 23 -2.73 -9.75 -9.34
C SER A 23 -3.86 -9.97 -8.32
N CYS A 24 -4.19 -8.94 -7.54
CA CYS A 24 -5.33 -8.97 -6.63
C CYS A 24 -6.66 -9.03 -7.39
N ALA A 25 -6.81 -8.27 -8.48
CA ALA A 25 -8.02 -8.30 -9.32
C ALA A 25 -8.24 -9.68 -9.95
N ASP A 26 -7.15 -10.32 -10.40
CA ASP A 26 -7.15 -11.69 -10.94
C ASP A 26 -7.36 -12.77 -9.87
N HIS A 27 -7.44 -12.40 -8.58
CA HIS A 27 -7.48 -13.31 -7.43
C HIS A 27 -6.28 -14.27 -7.38
N ASP A 28 -5.14 -13.88 -7.96
CA ASP A 28 -3.93 -14.69 -8.03
C ASP A 28 -2.96 -14.35 -6.90
N ILE A 29 -3.07 -15.09 -5.79
CA ILE A 29 -2.19 -14.91 -4.64
C ILE A 29 -0.72 -15.19 -4.97
N SER A 30 -0.45 -16.11 -5.91
CA SER A 30 0.91 -16.50 -6.26
C SER A 30 1.68 -15.39 -6.97
N ARG A 31 0.95 -14.46 -7.59
CA ARG A 31 1.49 -13.22 -8.16
C ARG A 31 1.41 -12.04 -7.19
N ALA A 32 0.35 -11.95 -6.39
CA ALA A 32 0.16 -10.84 -5.45
C ALA A 32 1.22 -10.80 -4.35
N ASP A 33 1.65 -11.94 -3.81
CA ASP A 33 2.66 -11.97 -2.74
C ASP A 33 4.05 -11.46 -3.22
N PRO A 34 4.61 -11.94 -4.35
CA PRO A 34 5.81 -11.35 -4.94
C PRO A 34 5.66 -9.87 -5.30
N ALA A 35 4.50 -9.45 -5.83
CA ALA A 35 4.26 -8.06 -6.19
C ALA A 35 4.24 -7.15 -4.95
N TYR A 36 3.64 -7.59 -3.85
CA TYR A 36 3.71 -6.91 -2.55
C TYR A 36 5.16 -6.72 -2.09
N HIS A 37 5.97 -7.78 -2.16
CA HIS A 37 7.38 -7.71 -1.78
C HIS A 37 8.16 -6.73 -2.67
N ALA A 38 7.87 -6.69 -3.97
CA ALA A 38 8.45 -5.71 -4.88
C ALA A 38 8.12 -4.27 -4.46
N VAL A 39 6.87 -3.96 -4.11
CA VAL A 39 6.49 -2.63 -3.60
C VAL A 39 7.26 -2.28 -2.33
N ARG A 40 7.33 -3.22 -1.37
CA ARG A 40 8.03 -3.02 -0.10
C ARG A 40 9.51 -2.72 -0.32
N ASP A 41 10.15 -3.45 -1.22
CA ASP A 41 11.59 -3.32 -1.50
C ASP A 41 11.92 -2.01 -2.24
N GLN A 42 10.95 -1.35 -2.88
CA GLN A 42 11.14 -0.02 -3.46
C GLN A 42 11.07 1.12 -2.42
N LEU A 43 10.44 0.92 -1.26
CA LEU A 43 10.26 1.99 -0.27
C LEU A 43 11.58 2.61 0.25
N PRO A 44 12.65 1.86 0.54
CA PRO A 44 13.92 2.44 0.99
C PRO A 44 14.63 3.25 -0.11
N HIS A 45 14.24 3.08 -1.38
CA HIS A 45 14.82 3.80 -2.51
C HIS A 45 14.18 5.17 -2.76
N LEU A 46 13.08 5.49 -2.07
CA LEU A 46 12.51 6.84 -2.09
C LEU A 46 13.46 7.80 -1.37
N THR A 47 14.06 8.70 -2.13
CA THR A 47 14.84 9.79 -1.55
C THR A 47 13.89 10.86 -0.97
N ARG A 48 14.41 11.74 -0.10
CA ARG A 48 13.63 12.89 0.41
C ARG A 48 13.05 13.78 -0.70
N SER A 49 13.71 13.84 -1.86
CA SER A 49 13.24 14.57 -3.04
C SER A 49 12.15 13.83 -3.84
N ASP A 50 12.00 12.53 -3.64
CA ASP A 50 11.00 11.67 -4.30
C ASP A 50 9.78 11.37 -3.45
N THR A 51 9.88 11.68 -2.16
CA THR A 51 8.93 11.23 -1.14
C THR A 51 7.52 11.67 -1.50
N ASP A 52 7.29 12.94 -1.85
CA ASP A 52 5.92 13.42 -2.11
C ASP A 52 5.26 12.71 -3.31
N LEU A 53 6.01 12.50 -4.40
CA LEU A 53 5.49 11.82 -5.59
C LEU A 53 5.29 10.33 -5.36
N GLY A 54 6.26 9.66 -4.73
CA GLY A 54 6.16 8.23 -4.40
C GLY A 54 5.02 7.94 -3.43
N ILE A 55 4.81 8.79 -2.43
CA ILE A 55 3.72 8.67 -1.47
C ILE A 55 2.37 8.94 -2.14
N ALA A 56 2.29 9.92 -3.04
CA ALA A 56 1.08 10.15 -3.83
C ALA A 56 0.70 8.93 -4.68
N VAL A 57 1.69 8.28 -5.31
CA VAL A 57 1.49 7.01 -6.05
C VAL A 57 0.96 5.92 -5.13
N LEU A 58 1.58 5.74 -3.96
CA LEU A 58 1.24 4.69 -2.99
C LEU A 58 -0.14 4.86 -2.36
N LEU A 59 -0.62 6.09 -2.15
CA LEU A 59 -1.80 6.36 -1.33
C LEU A 59 -2.98 6.99 -2.10
N SER A 60 -2.76 7.59 -3.27
CA SER A 60 -3.79 8.36 -3.98
C SER A 60 -4.03 7.95 -5.43
N SER A 61 -3.24 7.03 -5.98
CA SER A 61 -3.49 6.50 -7.32
C SER A 61 -4.70 5.53 -7.35
N PRO A 62 -5.31 5.29 -8.53
CA PRO A 62 -6.37 4.28 -8.68
C PRO A 62 -5.94 2.87 -8.26
N SER A 63 -4.64 2.58 -8.37
CA SER A 63 -4.02 1.31 -7.95
C SER A 63 -3.28 1.46 -6.62
N SER A 64 -3.61 2.46 -5.80
CA SER A 64 -2.97 2.72 -4.51
C SER A 64 -3.15 1.56 -3.53
N LEU A 65 -2.34 1.53 -2.48
CA LEU A 65 -2.47 0.57 -1.37
C LEU A 65 -3.88 0.62 -0.77
N LEU A 66 -4.45 1.83 -0.63
CA LEU A 66 -5.80 2.02 -0.11
C LEU A 66 -6.87 1.43 -1.04
N ALA A 67 -6.73 1.65 -2.36
CA ALA A 67 -7.64 1.05 -3.35
C ALA A 67 -7.53 -0.48 -3.38
N ILE A 68 -6.31 -1.02 -3.30
CA ILE A 68 -6.08 -2.48 -3.26
C ILE A 68 -6.69 -3.07 -2.00
N ILE A 69 -6.46 -2.47 -0.83
CA ILE A 69 -7.07 -2.92 0.43
C ILE A 69 -8.59 -2.92 0.32
N ASP A 70 -9.18 -1.85 -0.24
CA ASP A 70 -10.63 -1.77 -0.40
C ASP A 70 -11.17 -2.83 -1.35
N MET A 71 -10.45 -3.13 -2.43
CA MET A 71 -10.80 -4.19 -3.38
C MET A 71 -10.79 -5.57 -2.72
N ILE A 72 -9.75 -5.91 -1.96
CA ILE A 72 -9.59 -7.24 -1.38
C ILE A 72 -10.24 -7.37 0.01
N LYS A 73 -10.92 -6.34 0.55
CA LYS A 73 -11.47 -6.33 1.92
C LYS A 73 -12.43 -7.46 2.25
N SER A 74 -13.13 -7.98 1.24
CA SER A 74 -14.09 -9.08 1.38
C SER A 74 -13.54 -10.43 0.91
N TYR A 75 -12.30 -10.48 0.43
CA TYR A 75 -11.75 -11.70 -0.15
C TYR A 75 -11.44 -12.71 0.96
N PRO A 76 -11.74 -14.00 0.75
CA PRO A 76 -11.44 -15.05 1.72
C PRO A 76 -9.92 -15.29 1.82
N ALA A 77 -9.53 -16.16 2.75
CA ALA A 77 -8.15 -16.65 2.82
C ALA A 77 -7.72 -17.21 1.44
N PRO A 78 -6.47 -16.95 0.99
CA PRO A 78 -5.33 -16.40 1.73
C PRO A 78 -5.15 -14.86 1.68
N PHE A 79 -6.12 -14.11 1.14
CA PHE A 79 -5.98 -12.64 0.99
C PHE A 79 -5.99 -11.87 2.32
N ASP A 80 -6.35 -12.51 3.42
CA ASP A 80 -6.22 -11.95 4.77
C ASP A 80 -4.76 -11.68 5.14
N LEU A 81 -3.82 -12.51 4.68
CA LEU A 81 -2.38 -12.28 4.84
C LEU A 81 -1.94 -11.02 4.10
N ILE A 82 -2.36 -10.87 2.84
CA ILE A 82 -2.03 -9.69 2.03
C ILE A 82 -2.62 -8.43 2.65
N ARG A 83 -3.89 -8.46 3.11
CA ARG A 83 -4.49 -7.31 3.83
C ARG A 83 -3.67 -6.89 5.04
N GLY A 84 -3.23 -7.84 5.86
CA GLY A 84 -2.35 -7.56 6.99
C GLY A 84 -1.03 -6.93 6.55
N SER A 85 -0.37 -7.53 5.56
CA SER A 85 0.90 -7.04 5.01
C SER A 85 0.81 -5.63 4.41
N LEU A 86 -0.32 -5.26 3.80
CA LEU A 86 -0.56 -3.92 3.27
C LEU A 86 -0.77 -2.89 4.38
N LEU A 87 -1.44 -3.25 5.48
CA LEU A 87 -1.57 -2.39 6.66
C LEU A 87 -0.22 -2.18 7.36
N ASP A 88 0.58 -3.23 7.49
CA ASP A 88 1.94 -3.14 8.01
C ASP A 88 2.80 -2.22 7.13
N LEU A 89 2.61 -2.29 5.80
CA LEU A 89 3.29 -1.40 4.86
C LEU A 89 2.90 0.07 5.05
N ILE A 90 1.62 0.37 5.26
CA ILE A 90 1.15 1.73 5.57
C ILE A 90 1.80 2.24 6.85
N THR A 91 1.95 1.38 7.87
CA THR A 91 2.66 1.73 9.11
C THR A 91 4.13 2.10 8.84
N VAL A 92 4.83 1.28 8.04
CA VAL A 92 6.23 1.56 7.65
C VAL A 92 6.34 2.88 6.87
N ILE A 93 5.44 3.13 5.93
CA ILE A 93 5.39 4.38 5.19
C ILE A 93 5.17 5.55 6.15
N HIS A 94 4.31 5.41 7.15
CA HIS A 94 4.06 6.44 8.15
C HIS A 94 5.30 6.75 9.00
N ASP A 95 5.99 5.71 9.47
CA ASP A 95 7.19 5.88 10.29
C ASP A 95 8.34 6.54 9.51
N LEU A 96 8.48 6.22 8.21
CA LEU A 96 9.52 6.80 7.35
C LEU A 96 9.16 8.20 6.85
N TYR A 97 7.89 8.46 6.55
CA TYR A 97 7.45 9.60 5.75
C TYR A 97 6.26 10.36 6.33
N GLY A 98 6.00 10.29 7.65
CA GLY A 98 4.76 10.77 8.27
C GLY A 98 4.32 12.20 7.93
N VAL A 99 5.24 13.12 7.59
CA VAL A 99 4.87 14.46 7.09
C VAL A 99 4.18 14.38 5.72
N ALA A 100 4.68 13.55 4.81
CA ALA A 100 4.14 13.36 3.46
C ALA A 100 2.82 12.56 3.44
N ILE A 101 2.52 11.78 4.49
CA ILE A 101 1.22 11.07 4.61
C ILE A 101 0.07 12.01 5.00
N ARG A 102 0.35 13.13 5.69
CA ARG A 102 -0.70 14.01 6.25
C ARG A 102 -1.86 14.33 5.29
N PRO A 103 -1.66 14.63 4.00
CA PRO A 103 -2.75 14.89 3.07
C PRO A 103 -3.73 13.71 2.89
N TYR A 104 -3.25 12.48 3.11
CA TYR A 104 -3.97 11.22 2.89
C TYR A 104 -4.48 10.59 4.20
N ALA A 105 -4.23 11.23 5.35
CA ALA A 105 -4.54 10.66 6.66
C ALA A 105 -6.04 10.30 6.82
N ASN A 106 -6.94 11.12 6.28
CA ASN A 106 -8.38 10.85 6.34
C ASN A 106 -8.77 9.57 5.57
N ASP A 107 -8.17 9.35 4.39
CA ASP A 107 -8.44 8.17 3.57
C ASP A 107 -7.87 6.90 4.22
N VAL A 108 -6.66 7.00 4.78
CA VAL A 108 -6.05 5.92 5.57
C VAL A 108 -6.94 5.55 6.76
N ILE A 109 -7.39 6.54 7.55
CA ILE A 109 -8.29 6.32 8.69
C ILE A 109 -9.60 5.69 8.23
N ALA A 110 -10.19 6.14 7.12
CA ALA A 110 -11.45 5.61 6.61
C ALA A 110 -11.33 4.11 6.28
N VAL A 111 -10.27 3.71 5.57
CA VAL A 111 -9.99 2.31 5.25
C VAL A 111 -9.76 1.48 6.51
N CYS A 112 -8.96 1.99 7.46
CA CYS A 112 -8.65 1.30 8.72
C CYS A 112 -9.89 1.10 9.59
N VAL A 113 -10.74 2.12 9.72
CA VAL A 113 -12.02 2.03 10.45
C VAL A 113 -12.95 1.01 9.78
N HIS A 114 -13.02 1.00 8.46
CA HIS A 114 -13.84 0.04 7.73
C HIS A 114 -13.38 -1.41 7.97
N LEU A 115 -12.08 -1.67 7.88
CA LEU A 115 -11.52 -2.99 8.17
C LEU A 115 -11.71 -3.38 9.64
N PHE A 116 -11.41 -2.48 10.59
CA PHE A 116 -11.55 -2.78 12.02
C PHE A 116 -12.97 -3.22 12.39
N ARG A 117 -13.99 -2.61 11.76
CA ARG A 117 -15.42 -2.91 11.99
C ARG A 117 -15.90 -4.15 11.24
N GLY A 118 -15.45 -4.37 10.01
CA GLY A 118 -15.99 -5.39 9.11
C GLY A 118 -15.19 -6.70 9.03
N GLU A 119 -13.91 -6.68 9.40
CA GLU A 119 -13.02 -7.83 9.26
C GLU A 119 -13.28 -8.86 10.36
N ARG A 120 -13.18 -10.15 10.01
CA ARG A 120 -13.35 -11.27 10.95
C ARG A 120 -12.00 -11.77 11.48
N VAL A 121 -10.93 -11.54 10.72
CA VAL A 121 -9.57 -11.96 11.10
C VAL A 121 -8.99 -11.01 12.15
N HIS A 122 -8.79 -11.51 13.38
CA HIS A 122 -8.27 -10.72 14.50
C HIS A 122 -6.94 -10.01 14.18
N LYS A 123 -6.03 -10.69 13.50
CA LYS A 123 -4.72 -10.11 13.13
C LYS A 123 -4.88 -8.87 12.23
N VAL A 124 -5.74 -8.93 11.22
CA VAL A 124 -5.98 -7.82 10.29
C VAL A 124 -6.70 -6.66 11.02
N ARG A 125 -7.66 -6.96 11.90
CA ARG A 125 -8.28 -5.93 12.76
C ARG A 125 -7.26 -5.24 13.66
N SER A 126 -6.35 -6.00 14.25
CA SER A 126 -5.30 -5.45 15.12
C SER A 126 -4.34 -4.56 14.34
N ALA A 127 -3.93 -4.98 13.14
CA ALA A 127 -3.09 -4.15 12.26
C ALA A 127 -3.81 -2.85 11.86
N ALA A 128 -5.10 -2.92 11.53
CA ALA A 128 -5.89 -1.73 11.18
C ALA A 128 -6.10 -0.77 12.36
N LEU A 129 -6.03 -1.24 13.61
CA LEU A 129 -6.08 -0.39 14.81
C LEU A 129 -4.73 0.28 15.12
N GLN A 130 -3.63 -0.34 14.67
CA GLN A 130 -2.28 0.13 14.92
C GLN A 130 -1.85 1.24 13.97
N VAL A 131 -2.32 1.19 12.72
CA VAL A 131 -2.22 2.27 11.72
C VAL A 131 -2.97 3.50 12.21
#